data_AF-A0A6I0E8E5-F1
#
_entry.id   AF-A0A6I0E8E5-F1
#
_cell.length_a   1.000
_cell.length_b   1.000
_cell.length_c   1.000
_cell.angle_alpha   90.00
_cell.angle_beta   90.00
_cell.angle_gamma   90.00
#
_symmetry.space_group_name_H-M   'P 1'
#
loop_
_entity.id
_entity.type
_entity.pdbx_description
1 polymer ?
#
loop_
_entity_poly.entity_id
_entity_poly.type
_entity_poly.pdbx_seq_one_letter_code
_entity_poly.pdbx_strand_id
1 'polypeptide(L)'
;MLRSCLLASALLLSVEPATALEVKSCEDANVGLTELIPPVDKNSRTYKDGKISVYALDTVEPVCCAAGVAIVIPDVADEVGGNKCLAVVGFASVQLDEAVIEDDPDKGLLITIPTRVFSEAADSAPGEPIRLRIDIDAGTLAAE
;
A
#
# COMPACT_ATOMS: atom_id res chain seq x y z
N MET A 1 -42.57 -39.92 32.27
CA MET A 1 -41.86 -38.71 32.72
C MET A 1 -40.38 -38.90 32.45
N LEU A 2 -39.80 -38.25 31.43
CA LEU A 2 -38.60 -37.39 31.54
C LEU A 2 -38.27 -36.86 30.14
N ARG A 3 -38.50 -35.55 29.98
CA ARG A 3 -38.07 -34.73 28.85
C ARG A 3 -36.53 -34.67 28.84
N SER A 4 -35.90 -34.81 27.69
CA SER A 4 -34.50 -34.38 27.50
C SER A 4 -34.45 -33.46 26.29
N CYS A 5 -34.30 -32.17 26.58
CA CYS A 5 -34.02 -31.11 25.61
C CYS A 5 -32.59 -31.29 25.09
N LEU A 6 -32.45 -31.51 23.78
CA LEU A 6 -31.17 -31.36 23.09
C LEU A 6 -30.97 -29.87 22.79
N LEU A 7 -29.98 -29.27 23.44
CA LEU A 7 -29.50 -27.92 23.17
C LEU A 7 -28.78 -27.88 21.80
N ALA A 8 -29.29 -27.07 20.87
CA ALA A 8 -28.57 -26.70 19.66
C ALA A 8 -27.57 -25.58 20.01
N SER A 9 -26.28 -25.90 20.00
CA SER A 9 -25.20 -24.90 20.09
C SER A 9 -25.05 -24.21 18.74
N ALA A 10 -25.41 -22.92 18.67
CA ALA A 10 -25.21 -22.08 17.51
C ALA A 10 -23.73 -21.66 17.42
N LEU A 11 -23.07 -22.08 16.35
CA LEU A 11 -21.69 -21.72 16.02
C LEU A 11 -21.67 -20.28 15.49
N LEU A 12 -21.24 -19.32 16.32
CA LEU A 12 -21.04 -17.93 15.91
C LEU A 12 -19.69 -17.82 15.18
N LEU A 13 -19.72 -17.83 13.85
CA LEU A 13 -18.57 -17.49 13.02
C LEU A 13 -18.27 -15.99 13.17
N SER A 14 -17.13 -15.66 13.76
CA SER A 14 -16.60 -14.30 13.80
C SER A 14 -16.08 -13.96 12.41
N VAL A 15 -16.75 -13.06 11.70
CA VAL A 15 -16.21 -12.46 10.48
C VAL A 15 -15.30 -11.33 10.92
N GLU A 16 -13.98 -11.56 10.93
CA GLU A 16 -13.03 -10.49 11.14
C GLU A 16 -13.04 -9.57 9.90
N PRO A 17 -13.16 -8.24 10.08
CA PRO A 17 -13.08 -7.32 8.96
C PRO A 17 -11.66 -7.38 8.40
N ALA A 18 -11.50 -7.89 7.19
CA ALA A 18 -10.29 -7.67 6.43
C ALA A 18 -10.19 -6.17 6.16
N THR A 19 -9.25 -5.49 6.83
CA THR A 19 -8.91 -4.10 6.47
C THR A 19 -8.27 -4.15 5.09
N ALA A 20 -9.08 -3.89 4.06
CA ALA A 20 -8.59 -3.80 2.70
C ALA A 20 -7.55 -2.69 2.61
N LEU A 21 -6.48 -2.93 1.85
CA LEU A 21 -5.45 -1.94 1.61
C LEU A 21 -6.07 -0.73 0.88
N GLU A 22 -5.98 0.45 1.48
CA GLU A 22 -6.63 1.64 0.97
C GLU A 22 -5.64 2.52 0.20
N VAL A 23 -5.94 2.74 -1.09
CA VAL A 23 -5.23 3.73 -1.92
C VAL A 23 -5.97 5.05 -1.83
N LYS A 24 -5.28 6.11 -1.43
CA LYS A 24 -5.82 7.48 -1.31
C LYS A 24 -5.09 8.43 -2.23
N SER A 25 -5.66 9.61 -2.48
CA SER A 25 -4.86 10.73 -2.96
C SER A 25 -3.81 11.10 -1.90
N CYS A 26 -2.68 11.66 -2.30
CA CYS A 26 -1.68 12.14 -1.33
C CYS A 26 -2.24 13.24 -0.43
N GLU A 27 -3.16 14.07 -0.93
CA GLU A 27 -3.87 15.07 -0.13
C GLU A 27 -4.71 14.40 0.98
N ASP A 28 -5.55 13.42 0.63
CA ASP A 28 -6.40 12.71 1.59
C ASP A 28 -5.58 11.88 2.60
N ALA A 29 -4.38 11.45 2.20
CA ALA A 29 -3.44 10.74 3.07
C ALA A 29 -2.57 11.68 3.93
N ASN A 30 -2.67 13.01 3.77
CA ASN A 30 -1.79 14.01 4.37
C ASN A 30 -0.29 13.78 4.07
N VAL A 31 0.01 13.41 2.82
CA VAL A 31 1.36 13.16 2.32
C VAL A 31 1.80 14.31 1.43
N GLY A 32 2.92 14.94 1.79
CA GLY A 32 3.59 15.98 1.03
C GLY A 32 5.11 15.78 1.00
N LEU A 33 5.84 16.89 0.83
CA LEU A 33 7.31 16.84 0.76
C LEU A 33 7.98 16.53 2.10
N THR A 34 7.29 16.78 3.21
CA THR A 34 7.83 16.59 4.57
C THR A 34 7.87 15.13 5.00
N GLU A 35 7.05 14.29 4.39
CA GLU A 35 6.97 12.85 4.66
C GLU A 35 7.92 12.03 3.78
N LEU A 36 8.59 12.67 2.81
CA LEU A 36 9.60 12.01 2.00
C LEU A 36 10.86 11.74 2.82
N ILE A 37 11.38 10.51 2.76
CA ILE A 37 12.60 10.12 3.47
C ILE A 37 13.84 10.68 2.75
N PRO A 38 14.61 11.62 3.33
CA PRO A 38 15.82 12.12 2.71
C PRO A 38 17.00 11.14 2.87
N PRO A 39 17.93 11.06 1.91
CA PRO A 39 17.91 11.76 0.63
C PRO A 39 16.97 11.06 -0.37
N VAL A 40 16.16 11.85 -1.08
CA VAL A 40 15.04 11.34 -1.89
C VAL A 40 15.50 10.40 -3.01
N ASP A 41 16.66 10.63 -3.60
CA ASP A 41 17.23 9.78 -4.67
C ASP A 41 17.56 8.36 -4.20
N LYS A 42 17.82 8.16 -2.90
CA LYS A 42 18.08 6.84 -2.31
C LYS A 42 16.79 6.11 -1.95
N ASN A 43 15.76 6.85 -1.57
CA ASN A 43 14.48 6.35 -1.05
C ASN A 43 13.33 6.44 -2.07
N SER A 44 13.66 6.51 -3.35
CA SER A 44 12.69 6.49 -4.44
C SER A 44 13.13 5.54 -5.56
N ARG A 45 12.16 5.16 -6.40
CA ARG A 45 12.37 4.35 -7.60
C ARG A 45 11.52 4.91 -8.73
N THR A 46 12.01 4.78 -9.96
CA THR A 46 11.25 5.15 -11.15
C THR A 46 11.11 3.95 -12.09
N TYR A 47 9.97 3.87 -12.77
CA TYR A 47 9.64 2.79 -13.70
C TYR A 47 9.01 3.37 -14.98
N LYS A 48 8.93 2.54 -16.03
CA LYS A 48 8.33 2.90 -17.33
C LYS A 48 8.87 4.23 -17.86
N ASP A 49 10.20 4.31 -18.02
CA ASP A 49 10.91 5.50 -18.51
C ASP A 49 10.63 6.78 -17.70
N GLY A 50 10.45 6.64 -16.38
CA GLY A 50 10.22 7.78 -15.47
C GLY A 50 8.76 8.19 -15.34
N LYS A 51 7.82 7.52 -16.04
CA LYS A 51 6.39 7.82 -15.93
C LYS A 51 5.80 7.41 -14.58
N ILE A 52 6.39 6.43 -13.90
CA ILE A 52 5.95 6.02 -12.57
C ILE A 52 7.08 6.36 -11.61
N SER A 53 6.81 7.21 -10.62
CA SER A 53 7.75 7.50 -9.53
C SER A 53 7.16 7.00 -8.21
N VAL A 54 7.91 6.19 -7.48
CA VAL A 54 7.52 5.64 -6.18
C VAL A 54 8.48 6.19 -5.13
N TYR A 55 7.95 6.77 -4.07
CA TYR A 55 8.69 7.36 -2.97
C TYR A 55 8.35 6.63 -1.68
N ALA A 56 9.37 6.23 -0.91
CA ALA A 56 9.16 5.76 0.45
C ALA A 56 8.82 6.95 1.37
N LEU A 57 7.86 6.73 2.25
CA LEU A 57 7.32 7.72 3.16
C LEU A 57 7.59 7.35 4.62
N ASP A 58 7.76 8.38 5.44
CA ASP A 58 7.74 8.30 6.90
C ASP A 58 6.87 9.45 7.44
N THR A 59 5.70 9.11 7.99
CA THR A 59 4.79 10.07 8.62
C THR A 59 5.13 10.34 10.09
N VAL A 60 6.33 9.92 10.52
CA VAL A 60 6.95 10.09 11.85
C VAL A 60 6.27 9.29 12.95
N GLU A 61 4.96 9.49 13.16
CA GLU A 61 4.20 8.80 14.21
C GLU A 61 2.82 8.33 13.71
N PRO A 62 2.29 7.23 14.26
CA PRO A 62 2.91 6.33 15.25
C PRO A 62 3.84 5.28 14.61
N VAL A 63 4.88 4.83 15.32
CA VAL A 63 5.89 3.86 14.82
C VAL A 63 5.29 2.59 14.21
N CYS A 64 4.14 2.11 14.70
CA CYS A 64 3.48 0.93 14.15
C CYS A 64 3.08 1.07 12.68
N CYS A 65 2.92 2.32 12.21
CA CYS A 65 2.05 2.65 11.11
C CYS A 65 2.53 3.90 10.34
N ALA A 66 3.76 4.37 10.59
CA ALA A 66 4.29 5.60 10.03
C ALA A 66 4.82 5.45 8.59
N ALA A 67 5.13 4.23 8.16
CA ALA A 67 5.68 3.99 6.84
C ALA A 67 4.60 3.86 5.76
N GLY A 68 4.97 4.20 4.53
CA GLY A 68 4.12 4.06 3.37
C GLY A 68 4.86 4.32 2.06
N VAL A 69 4.12 4.38 0.97
CA VAL A 69 4.61 4.80 -0.33
C VAL A 69 3.70 5.84 -0.97
N ALA A 70 4.30 6.85 -1.62
CA ALA A 70 3.63 7.72 -2.56
C ALA A 70 3.99 7.31 -3.99
N ILE A 71 2.99 7.31 -4.87
CA ILE A 71 3.13 6.96 -6.27
C ILE A 71 2.64 8.14 -7.10
N VAL A 72 3.53 8.68 -7.92
CA VAL A 72 3.24 9.75 -8.87
C VAL A 72 3.19 9.16 -10.27
N ILE A 73 2.07 9.38 -10.95
CA ILE A 73 1.81 8.96 -12.33
C ILE A 73 1.15 10.12 -13.12
N PRO A 74 1.22 10.12 -14.47
CA PRO A 74 0.46 11.04 -15.29
C PRO A 74 -1.02 10.97 -14.98
N ASP A 75 -1.67 12.13 -14.96
CA ASP A 75 -3.11 12.18 -14.91
C ASP A 75 -3.67 12.27 -16.33
N VAL A 76 -4.06 11.12 -16.90
CA VAL A 76 -4.57 11.05 -18.27
C VAL A 76 -5.91 11.76 -18.47
N ALA A 77 -6.60 12.10 -17.38
CA ALA A 77 -7.83 12.90 -17.40
C ALA A 77 -7.56 14.41 -17.36
N ASP A 78 -6.31 14.82 -17.12
CA ASP A 78 -5.92 16.22 -17.10
C ASP A 78 -5.48 16.70 -18.49
N GLU A 79 -6.27 17.60 -19.07
CA GLU A 79 -6.06 18.16 -20.41
C GLU A 79 -4.74 18.94 -20.57
N VAL A 80 -4.10 19.35 -19.46
CA VAL A 80 -2.79 20.01 -19.49
C VAL A 80 -1.61 19.07 -19.27
N GLY A 81 -1.86 17.77 -19.07
CA GLY A 81 -0.84 16.74 -18.90
C GLY A 81 -0.13 16.78 -17.55
N GLY A 82 -0.86 17.09 -16.47
CA GLY A 82 -0.35 17.05 -15.10
C GLY A 82 -0.09 15.64 -14.58
N ASN A 83 0.26 15.57 -13.30
CA ASN A 83 0.44 14.32 -12.58
C ASN A 83 -0.54 14.27 -11.42
N LYS A 84 -0.89 13.05 -11.02
CA LYS A 84 -1.56 12.79 -9.75
C LYS A 84 -0.67 12.01 -8.80
N CYS A 85 -0.92 12.23 -7.51
CA CYS A 85 -0.21 11.59 -6.43
C CYS A 85 -1.18 10.72 -5.64
N LEU A 86 -0.85 9.44 -5.53
CA LEU A 86 -1.59 8.46 -4.75
C LEU A 86 -0.68 7.93 -3.64
N ALA A 87 -1.26 7.58 -2.50
CA ALA A 87 -0.51 7.10 -1.36
C ALA A 87 -1.17 5.89 -0.72
N VAL A 88 -0.31 5.04 -0.17
CA VAL A 88 -0.67 3.91 0.68
C VAL A 88 0.21 3.99 1.93
N VAL A 89 -0.40 4.12 3.10
CA VAL A 89 0.26 4.36 4.38
C VAL A 89 -0.26 3.40 5.44
N GLY A 90 0.36 3.37 6.61
CA GLY A 90 -0.11 2.56 7.74
C GLY A 90 0.74 1.33 8.02
N PHE A 91 2.00 1.30 7.60
CA PHE A 91 2.93 0.18 7.82
C PHE A 91 3.98 0.52 8.86
N ALA A 92 4.56 -0.49 9.50
CA ALA A 92 5.71 -0.25 10.38
C ALA A 92 6.98 0.03 9.56
N SER A 93 7.13 -0.62 8.40
CA SER A 93 8.20 -0.35 7.43
C SER A 93 7.79 -0.81 6.03
N VAL A 94 8.28 -0.11 5.01
CA VAL A 94 8.25 -0.54 3.61
C VAL A 94 9.67 -0.76 3.10
N GLN A 95 9.91 -1.83 2.35
CA GLN A 95 11.23 -2.19 1.81
C GLN A 95 11.22 -1.93 0.30
N LEU A 96 11.19 -0.65 -0.10
CA LEU A 96 11.07 -0.25 -1.51
C LEU A 96 12.27 -0.69 -2.37
N ASP A 97 13.43 -0.85 -1.76
CA ASP A 97 14.64 -1.37 -2.39
C ASP A 97 14.57 -2.87 -2.71
N GLU A 98 13.69 -3.61 -2.03
CA GLU A 98 13.39 -5.02 -2.26
C GLU A 98 12.15 -5.23 -3.15
N ALA A 99 11.63 -4.18 -3.77
CA ALA A 99 10.43 -4.26 -4.59
C ALA A 99 10.63 -5.18 -5.82
N VAL A 100 9.65 -6.03 -6.08
CA VAL A 100 9.60 -6.92 -7.24
C VAL A 100 8.59 -6.38 -8.24
N ILE A 101 8.95 -6.43 -9.52
CA ILE A 101 8.19 -5.83 -10.60
C ILE A 101 7.77 -6.92 -11.58
N GLU A 102 6.49 -6.92 -11.96
CA GLU A 102 5.95 -7.77 -13.01
C GLU A 102 5.24 -6.90 -14.05
N ASP A 103 5.64 -7.01 -15.31
CA ASP A 103 5.07 -6.25 -16.41
C ASP A 103 4.09 -7.12 -17.19
N ASP A 104 2.83 -6.74 -17.22
CA ASP A 104 1.77 -7.40 -17.97
C ASP A 104 1.27 -6.42 -19.06
N PRO A 105 1.39 -6.76 -20.35
CA PRO A 105 1.00 -5.84 -21.43
C PRO A 105 -0.52 -5.54 -21.45
N ASP A 106 -1.34 -6.41 -20.87
CA ASP A 106 -2.80 -6.25 -20.85
C ASP A 106 -3.30 -5.57 -19.57
N LYS A 107 -2.50 -5.54 -18.50
CA LYS A 107 -2.90 -5.02 -17.18
C LYS A 107 -2.04 -3.88 -16.66
N GLY A 108 -0.84 -3.67 -17.22
CA GLY A 108 0.15 -2.75 -16.73
C GLY A 108 1.12 -3.36 -15.69
N LEU A 109 1.80 -2.48 -14.97
CA LEU A 109 2.89 -2.81 -14.06
C LEU A 109 2.34 -3.24 -12.69
N LEU A 110 2.68 -4.44 -12.22
CA LEU A 110 2.53 -4.81 -10.82
C LEU A 110 3.82 -4.49 -10.08
N ILE A 111 3.68 -3.76 -8.98
CA ILE A 111 4.75 -3.54 -8.02
C ILE A 111 4.37 -4.26 -6.73
N THR A 112 5.24 -5.18 -6.30
CA THR A 112 5.13 -5.86 -5.01
C THR A 112 6.23 -5.35 -4.08
N ILE A 113 5.85 -4.67 -3.00
CA ILE A 113 6.77 -4.05 -2.04
C ILE A 113 6.66 -4.80 -0.71
N PRO A 114 7.72 -5.47 -0.24
CA PRO A 114 7.71 -6.12 1.06
C PRO A 114 7.48 -5.11 2.19
N THR A 115 6.68 -5.48 3.17
CA THR A 115 6.45 -4.66 4.37
C THR A 115 6.97 -5.36 5.62
N ARG A 116 7.04 -4.61 6.72
CA ARG A 116 7.21 -5.17 8.06
C ARG A 116 6.09 -4.69 8.94
N VAL A 117 5.74 -5.52 9.91
CA VAL A 117 4.83 -5.20 11.01
C VAL A 117 5.60 -5.16 12.31
N PHE A 118 5.12 -4.35 13.26
CA PHE A 118 5.66 -4.36 14.62
C PHE A 118 5.45 -5.74 15.26
N SER A 119 6.47 -6.24 15.96
CA SER A 119 6.40 -7.50 16.70
C SER A 119 7.15 -7.38 18.01
N GLU A 120 6.49 -7.63 19.14
CA GLU A 120 7.14 -7.59 20.46
C GLU A 120 8.26 -8.65 20.61
N ALA A 121 8.21 -9.74 19.83
CA ALA A 121 9.17 -10.83 19.94
C ALA A 121 10.49 -10.58 19.19
N ALA A 122 10.49 -9.72 18.17
CA ALA A 122 11.60 -9.55 17.24
C ALA A 122 11.82 -8.09 16.81
N ASP A 123 11.21 -7.13 17.51
CA ASP A 123 11.04 -5.71 17.16
C ASP A 123 10.27 -5.46 15.84
N SER A 124 10.40 -6.36 14.86
CA SER A 124 9.61 -6.40 13.62
C SER A 124 9.54 -7.80 13.02
N ALA A 125 8.46 -8.09 12.31
CA ALA A 125 8.27 -9.32 11.54
C ALA A 125 7.90 -8.99 10.08
N PRO A 126 8.12 -9.90 9.11
CA PRO A 126 7.58 -9.74 7.75
C PRO A 126 6.07 -9.48 7.80
N GLY A 127 5.63 -8.45 7.09
CA GLY A 127 4.21 -8.12 6.90
C GLY A 127 3.69 -8.61 5.55
N GLU A 128 2.39 -8.42 5.33
CA GLU A 128 1.79 -8.64 4.01
C GLU A 128 2.36 -7.60 3.03
N PRO A 129 2.90 -8.02 1.87
CA PRO A 129 3.46 -7.08 0.91
C PRO A 129 2.38 -6.18 0.32
N ILE A 130 2.75 -4.93 0.02
CA ILE A 130 1.92 -4.02 -0.76
C ILE A 130 1.97 -4.49 -2.22
N ARG A 131 0.82 -4.74 -2.83
CA ARG A 131 0.70 -5.12 -4.25
C ARG A 131 -0.11 -4.07 -4.97
N LEU A 132 0.54 -3.32 -5.86
CA LEU A 132 -0.08 -2.21 -6.60
C LEU A 132 0.00 -2.47 -8.10
N ARG A 133 -1.15 -2.57 -8.75
CA ARG A 133 -1.26 -2.58 -10.21
C ARG A 133 -1.37 -1.15 -10.70
N ILE A 134 -0.50 -0.76 -11.62
CA ILE A 134 -0.52 0.53 -12.29
C ILE A 134 -0.73 0.32 -13.79
N ASP A 135 -1.87 0.77 -14.28
CA ASP A 135 -2.11 0.94 -15.71
C ASP A 135 -1.80 2.39 -16.08
N ILE A 136 -0.69 2.58 -16.78
CA ILE A 136 -0.18 3.91 -17.12
C ILE A 136 -0.98 4.58 -18.24
N ASP A 137 -1.59 3.79 -19.12
CA ASP A 137 -2.34 4.29 -20.27
C ASP A 137 -3.76 4.69 -19.84
N ALA A 138 -4.33 3.94 -18.90
CA ALA A 138 -5.57 4.33 -18.20
C ALA A 138 -5.32 5.35 -17.08
N GLY A 139 -4.07 5.57 -16.67
CA GLY A 139 -3.69 6.41 -15.54
C GLY A 139 -4.36 5.95 -14.24
N THR A 140 -4.39 4.65 -13.97
CA THR A 140 -5.02 4.08 -12.77
C THR A 140 -4.04 3.33 -11.89
N LEU A 141 -4.35 3.24 -10.60
CA LEU A 141 -3.61 2.46 -9.62
C LEU A 141 -4.60 1.77 -8.68
N ALA A 142 -4.44 0.47 -8.49
CA ALA A 142 -5.27 -0.34 -7.61
C ALA A 142 -4.43 -1.29 -6.75
N ALA A 143 -4.91 -1.58 -5.53
CA ALA A 143 -4.37 -2.66 -4.72
C ALA A 143 -4.89 -4.03 -5.19
N GLU A 144 -4.04 -5.06 -5.16
CA GLU A 144 -4.37 -6.47 -5.53
C GLU A 144 -4.29 -7.46 -4.37
#